data_AF-A0A7V9SXH9-F1
#
_entry.id   AF-A0A7V9SXH9-F1
#
_cell.length_a   1.000
_cell.length_b   1.000
_cell.length_c   1.000
_cell.angle_alpha   90.00
_cell.angle_beta   90.00
_cell.angle_gamma   90.00
#
_symmetry.space_group_name_H-M   'P 1'
#
loop_
_entity.id
_entity.type
_entity.pdbx_description
1 polymer ?
#
loop_
_entity_poly.entity_id
_entity_poly.type
_entity_poly.pdbx_seq_one_letter_code
_entity_poly.pdbx_strand_id
1 'polypeptide(L)'
;MQEKDIFDERQETKSANYSCPFCRERNDYDVRWLKRTKKRNSPRQINERDRAQYEKSRDYMVRVDDQLMCKNIRCRRRFEIPSSQTVVFI
;
A
#
# COMPACT_ATOMS: atom_id res chain seq x y z
N MET A 1 16.99 14.70 -0.64
CA MET A 1 15.75 15.02 0.09
C MET A 1 15.24 13.77 0.79
N GLN A 2 14.69 13.87 2.01
CA GLN A 2 14.00 12.73 2.63
C GLN A 2 12.57 12.67 2.07
N GLU A 3 12.14 11.49 1.63
CA GLU A 3 10.80 11.28 1.03
C GLU A 3 9.65 11.78 1.94
N LYS A 4 9.85 11.80 3.26
CA LYS A 4 8.89 12.30 4.26
C LYS A 4 8.58 13.79 4.17
N ASP A 5 9.48 14.57 3.58
CA ASP A 5 9.27 16.01 3.43
C ASP A 5 8.24 16.31 2.32
N ILE A 6 8.13 15.41 1.34
CA ILE A 6 7.39 15.61 0.09
C ILE A 6 5.99 14.96 0.12
N PHE A 7 5.82 13.85 0.85
CA PHE A 7 4.56 13.08 0.88
C PHE A 7 3.92 13.08 2.27
N ASP A 8 2.59 13.19 2.30
CA ASP A 8 1.78 12.82 3.46
C ASP A 8 1.58 11.31 3.43
N GLU A 9 2.07 10.64 4.47
CA GLU A 9 1.89 9.20 4.67
C GLU A 9 0.65 8.97 5.53
N ARG A 10 -0.35 8.27 4.98
CA ARG A 10 -1.55 7.84 5.71
C ARG A 10 -1.70 6.34 5.65
N GLN A 11 -1.94 5.71 6.80
CA GLN A 11 -2.32 4.30 6.83
C GLN A 11 -3.82 4.18 6.57
N GLU A 12 -4.18 3.30 5.65
CA GLU A 12 -5.55 2.98 5.25
C GLU A 12 -5.72 1.47 5.28
N THR A 13 -6.86 0.97 5.74
CA THR A 13 -7.18 -0.46 5.68
C THR A 13 -8.19 -0.67 4.58
N LYS A 14 -7.89 -1.57 3.64
CA LYS A 14 -8.80 -1.91 2.55
C LYS A 14 -9.18 -3.38 2.62
N SER A 15 -10.47 -3.64 2.60
CA SER A 15 -11.02 -4.98 2.46
C SER A 15 -10.78 -5.49 1.04
N ALA A 16 -10.11 -6.64 0.92
CA ALA A 16 -9.88 -7.31 -0.34
C ALA A 16 -10.23 -8.79 -0.25
N ASN A 17 -10.83 -9.29 -1.32
CA ASN A 17 -11.31 -10.66 -1.38
C ASN A 17 -10.19 -11.59 -1.86
N TYR A 18 -9.79 -12.55 -1.02
CA TYR A 18 -8.74 -13.51 -1.36
C TYR A 18 -9.21 -14.95 -1.15
N SER A 19 -8.66 -15.86 -1.96
CA SER A 19 -8.84 -17.30 -1.78
C SER A 19 -7.62 -17.89 -1.08
N CYS A 20 -7.86 -18.64 -0.01
CA CYS A 20 -6.81 -19.33 0.71
C CYS A 20 -6.25 -20.49 -0.13
N PRO A 21 -4.93 -20.57 -0.38
CA PRO A 21 -4.35 -21.65 -1.19
C PRO A 21 -4.47 -23.03 -0.53
N PHE A 22 -4.68 -23.09 0.78
CA PHE A 22 -4.74 -24.35 1.54
C PHE A 22 -6.14 -24.97 1.60
N CYS A 23 -7.17 -24.16 1.91
CA CYS A 23 -8.55 -24.66 2.02
C CYS A 23 -9.46 -24.21 0.86
N ARG A 24 -8.95 -23.37 -0.06
CA ARG A 24 -9.66 -22.80 -1.22
C ARG A 24 -10.88 -21.95 -0.87
N GLU A 25 -11.06 -21.62 0.40
CA GLU A 25 -12.13 -20.75 0.84
C GLU A 25 -11.80 -19.29 0.52
N ARG A 26 -12.79 -18.62 -0.06
CA ARG A 26 -12.73 -17.21 -0.44
C ARG A 26 -13.40 -16.38 0.64
N ASN A 27 -12.66 -15.42 1.20
CA ASN A 27 -13.14 -14.51 2.23
C ASN A 27 -12.60 -13.10 1.99
N ASP A 28 -13.22 -12.14 2.65
CA ASP A 28 -12.73 -10.76 2.68
C ASP A 28 -11.73 -10.59 3.81
N TYR A 29 -10.57 -10.02 3.48
CA TYR A 29 -9.49 -9.77 4.40
C TYR A 29 -9.15 -8.29 4.41
N ASP A 30 -8.85 -7.80 5.59
CA ASP A 30 -8.46 -6.42 5.81
C ASP A 30 -6.95 -6.30 5.61
N VAL A 31 -6.55 -5.62 4.54
CA VAL A 31 -5.15 -5.40 4.18
C VAL A 31 -4.78 -3.97 4.51
N ARG A 32 -3.67 -3.76 5.21
CA ARG A 32 -3.14 -2.42 5.46
C ARG A 32 -2.37 -1.91 4.27
N TRP A 33 -2.66 -0.66 3.93
CA TRP A 33 -2.04 0.11 2.86
C TRP A 33 -1.46 1.40 3.42
N LEU A 34 -0.30 1.78 2.94
CA LEU A 34 0.32 3.07 3.17
C LEU A 34 0.08 3.93 1.95
N LYS A 35 -0.88 4.85 2.05
CA LYS A 35 -1.15 5.84 1.02
C LYS A 35 -0.14 6.98 1.16
N ARG A 36 0.65 7.19 0.11
CA ARG A 36 1.57 8.31 -0.02
C ARG A 36 0.95 9.31 -0.98
N THR A 37 0.51 10.43 -0.42
CA THR A 37 -0.09 11.53 -1.19
C THR A 37 0.88 12.69 -1.26
N LYS A 38 1.07 13.23 -2.46
CA LYS A 38 1.95 14.37 -2.70
C LYS A 38 1.41 15.60 -1.97
N LYS A 39 2.22 16.21 -1.09
CA LYS A 39 1.84 17.43 -0.37
C LYS A 39 1.65 18.55 -1.37
N ARG A 40 0.49 19.23 -1.36
CA ARG A 40 0.19 20.32 -2.32
C ARG A 40 1.17 21.49 -2.25
N ASN A 41 1.74 21.76 -1.07
CA ASN A 41 2.72 22.82 -0.89
C ASN A 41 4.13 22.24 -0.92
N SER A 42 4.84 22.51 -2.01
CA SER A 42 6.26 22.24 -2.12
C SER A 42 7.03 23.19 -1.16
N PRO A 43 7.91 22.71 -0.27
CA PRO A 43 8.74 23.59 0.55
C PRO A 43 9.42 24.65 -0.33
N ARG A 44 9.36 25.92 0.09
CA ARG A 44 9.75 27.11 -0.70
C ARG A 44 11.22 27.13 -1.17
N GLN A 45 12.02 26.11 -0.85
CA GLN A 45 13.44 25.98 -1.18
C GLN A 45 13.75 24.60 -1.76
N ILE A 46 13.07 24.20 -2.83
CA ILE A 46 13.35 22.97 -3.56
C ILE A 46 14.30 23.28 -4.72
N ASN A 47 15.45 22.59 -4.75
CA ASN A 47 16.39 22.64 -5.87
C ASN A 47 15.72 22.20 -7.18
N GLU A 48 16.20 22.70 -8.32
CA GLU A 48 15.60 22.46 -9.63
C GLU A 48 15.46 20.96 -9.99
N ARG A 49 16.41 20.12 -9.54
CA ARG A 49 16.36 18.66 -9.66
C ARG A 49 15.20 18.01 -8.89
N ASP A 50 14.94 18.50 -7.70
CA ASP A 50 13.91 17.97 -6.83
C ASP A 50 12.51 18.43 -7.26
N ARG A 51 12.40 19.59 -7.90
CA ARG A 51 11.17 20.06 -8.55
C ARG A 51 10.74 19.13 -9.69
N ALA A 52 11.69 18.68 -10.51
CA ALA A 52 11.40 17.73 -11.58
C ALA A 52 10.95 16.35 -11.05
N GLN A 53 11.53 15.89 -9.93
CA GLN A 53 11.08 14.66 -9.26
C GLN A 53 9.69 14.84 -8.66
N TYR A 54 9.43 15.98 -8.03
CA TYR A 54 8.12 16.32 -7.49
C TYR A 54 7.04 16.36 -8.57
N GLU A 55 7.29 17.02 -9.71
CA GLU A 55 6.34 17.06 -10.84
C GLU A 55 6.01 15.68 -11.40
N LYS A 56 7.01 14.79 -11.49
CA LYS A 56 6.81 13.40 -11.95
C LYS A 56 6.21 12.46 -10.92
N SER A 57 6.22 12.84 -9.65
CA SER A 57 5.68 12.01 -8.58
C SER A 57 4.16 11.97 -8.62
N ARG A 58 3.61 10.74 -8.70
CA ARG A 58 2.17 10.45 -8.60
C ARG A 58 1.83 9.99 -7.20
N ASP A 59 0.56 10.08 -6.84
CA ASP A 59 0.05 9.46 -5.63
C ASP A 59 0.06 7.94 -5.78
N TYR A 60 0.49 7.22 -4.75
CA TYR A 60 0.51 5.77 -4.76
C TYR A 60 0.21 5.19 -3.38
N MET A 61 -0.25 3.95 -3.37
CA MET A 61 -0.42 3.13 -2.17
C MET A 61 0.60 2.01 -2.19
N VAL A 62 1.21 1.73 -1.04
CA VAL A 62 2.07 0.58 -0.83
C VAL A 62 1.39 -0.37 0.13
N ARG A 63 1.28 -1.65 -0.23
CA ARG A 63 0.75 -2.67 0.65
C ARG A 63 1.74 -2.90 1.80
N VAL A 64 1.24 -2.88 3.04
CA VAL A 64 2.06 -3.08 4.25
C VAL A 64 2.05 -4.55 4.68
N ASP A 65 0.93 -5.24 4.51
CA ASP A 65 0.81 -6.65 4.85
C ASP A 65 1.21 -7.55 3.69
N ASP A 66 2.08 -8.53 3.94
CA ASP A 66 2.46 -9.55 2.94
C ASP A 66 1.77 -10.88 3.15
N GLN A 67 1.31 -11.15 4.37
CA GLN A 67 0.66 -12.40 4.74
C GLN A 67 -0.67 -12.14 5.46
N LEU A 68 -1.64 -13.00 5.18
CA LEU A 68 -2.95 -13.02 5.83
C LEU A 68 -3.17 -14.35 6.52
N MET A 69 -3.91 -14.34 7.63
CA MET A 69 -4.37 -15.56 8.29
C MET A 69 -5.74 -15.93 7.75
N CYS A 70 -5.90 -17.17 7.27
CA CYS A 70 -7.18 -17.66 6.79
C CYS A 70 -8.27 -17.53 7.87
N LYS A 71 -9.39 -16.87 7.55
CA LYS A 71 -10.55 -16.68 8.45
C LYS A 71 -11.29 -17.99 8.73
N ASN A 72 -11.10 -19.03 7.92
CA ASN A 72 -11.67 -20.35 8.19
C ASN A 72 -11.06 -20.96 9.45
N ILE A 73 -11.90 -21.24 10.45
CA ILE A 73 -11.49 -21.76 11.76
C ILE A 73 -10.82 -23.14 11.69
N ARG A 74 -11.14 -23.94 10.66
CA ARG A 74 -10.55 -25.26 10.40
C ARG A 74 -9.17 -25.17 9.74
N CYS A 75 -8.89 -24.08 9.02
CA CYS A 75 -7.63 -23.89 8.32
C CYS A 75 -6.64 -23.08 9.16
N ARG A 76 -6.99 -21.82 9.50
CA ARG A 76 -6.16 -20.84 10.23
C ARG A 76 -4.69 -20.71 9.77
N ARG A 77 -4.35 -21.21 8.58
CA ARG A 77 -3.00 -21.11 8.01
C ARG A 77 -2.76 -19.69 7.52
N ARG A 78 -1.51 -19.23 7.68
CA ARG A 78 -1.05 -17.99 7.06
C ARG A 78 -0.71 -18.26 5.61
N PHE A 79 -1.12 -17.37 4.72
CA PHE A 79 -0.80 -17.43 3.31
C PHE A 79 -0.35 -16.05 2.82
N GLU A 80 0.53 -16.03 1.83
CA GLU A 80 0.97 -14.80 1.18
C GLU A 80 -0.13 -14.26 0.27
N ILE A 81 -0.29 -12.94 0.25
CA ILE A 81 -1.28 -12.29 -0.61
C ILE A 81 -0.87 -12.51 -2.07
N PRO A 82 -1.65 -13.24 -2.88
CA PRO A 82 -1.24 -13.67 -4.22
C PRO A 82 -1.16 -12.52 -5.24
N SER A 83 -1.62 -11.31 -4.90
CA SER A 83 -1.46 -10.15 -5.79
C SER A 83 0.00 -9.71 -5.82
N SER A 84 0.62 -9.79 -6.99
CA SER A 84 1.95 -9.21 -7.29
C SER A 84 1.96 -7.68 -7.23
N GLN A 85 0.79 -7.03 -7.16
CA GLN A 85 0.68 -5.59 -6.93
C GLN A 85 0.91 -5.26 -5.45
N THR A 86 2.15 -4.95 -5.13
CA THR A 86 2.57 -4.32 -3.86
C THR A 86 2.41 -2.80 -3.89
N VAL A 87 2.35 -2.21 -5.10
CA VAL A 87 2.19 -0.78 -5.32
C VAL A 87 1.03 -0.52 -6.28
N VAL A 88 0.14 0.40 -5.91
CA VAL A 88 -0.99 0.84 -6.73
C VAL A 88 -0.91 2.35 -6.90
N PHE A 89 -0.86 2.83 -8.15
CA PHE A 89 -0.95 4.26 -8.45
C PHE A 89 -2.40 4.73 -8.38
N ILE A 90 -2.62 5.90 -7.77
CA ILE A 90 -3.94 6.55 -7.63
C ILE A 90 -4.10 7.61 -8.73
#